data_AF-A0A6C0F5I9-F1
#
_entry.id   AF-A0A6C0F5I9-F1
#
_cell.length_a   1.000
_cell.length_b   1.000
_cell.length_c   1.000
_cell.angle_alpha   90.00
_cell.angle_beta   90.00
_cell.angle_gamma   90.00
#
_symmetry.space_group_name_H-M   'P 1'
#
loop_
_entity.id
_entity.type
_entity.pdbx_description
1 polymer ?
#
loop_
_entity_poly.entity_id
_entity_poly.type
_entity_poly.pdbx_seq_one_letter_code
_entity_poly.pdbx_strand_id
1 'polypeptide(L)'
;MTTIESKHLEYMKSHKTEEERINYLLGVADVLDAYGDQELKTDDIEQRSGNLNDFVEVVSTQNKGSLYKKFINITENIPEYDVEIQDTYQCDICNEIKIAIGTDSQMICPKCGVTDIYFDSGTQGLSYDQEINSEINISFAYKRINHFNEWLAQFQAKENTHIPTEMLDQLSNEFKKARIKKGKDITPNKVKLYLKKLNYNKFYEHVPHITNLLNGIEPLKMPPSLEETLRSMFRDIQEPFELYKPKVRSNFLSYSYCLYKFCELLEKDEYLICFPLLKSREKLHQQDCIWKRICKHMEWQYIPTV
;
A
#
# COMPACT_ATOMS: atom_id res chain seq x y z
N MET A 1 -16.77 11.05 10.96
CA MET A 1 -17.88 10.08 10.93
C MET A 1 -19.06 10.75 11.58
N THR A 2 -20.15 10.94 10.85
CA THR A 2 -21.42 11.46 11.36
C THR A 2 -22.08 10.37 12.21
N THR A 3 -22.46 10.66 13.45
CA THR A 3 -23.11 9.68 14.35
C THR A 3 -24.61 9.54 14.03
N ILE A 4 -25.24 8.44 14.47
CA ILE A 4 -26.70 8.26 14.38
C ILE A 4 -27.42 9.45 15.05
N GLU A 5 -26.92 9.90 16.21
CA GLU A 5 -27.44 11.07 16.92
C GLU A 5 -27.39 12.35 16.08
N SER A 6 -26.26 12.60 15.41
CA SER A 6 -26.08 13.80 14.57
C SER A 6 -27.11 13.83 13.44
N LYS A 7 -27.31 12.68 12.77
CA LYS A 7 -28.30 12.57 11.70
C LYS A 7 -29.73 12.61 12.23
N HIS A 8 -30.03 11.98 13.35
CA HIS A 8 -31.35 12.04 13.99
C HIS A 8 -31.74 13.49 14.33
N LEU A 9 -30.81 14.27 14.88
CA LEU A 9 -31.00 15.69 15.16
C LEU A 9 -31.20 16.54 13.90
N GLU A 10 -30.55 16.19 12.79
CA GLU A 10 -30.79 16.81 11.49
C GLU A 10 -32.19 16.48 10.94
N TYR A 11 -32.61 15.21 11.01
CA TYR A 11 -33.95 14.77 10.60
C TYR A 11 -35.07 15.42 11.43
N MET A 12 -34.86 15.56 12.75
CA MET A 12 -35.81 16.27 13.62
C MET A 12 -36.00 17.74 13.26
N LYS A 13 -34.97 18.37 12.66
CA LYS A 13 -35.01 19.78 12.23
C LYS A 13 -35.61 19.96 10.84
N SER A 14 -35.60 18.94 9.98
CA SER A 14 -35.98 19.06 8.57
C SER A 14 -37.49 18.88 8.31
N HIS A 15 -38.20 18.05 9.08
CA HIS A 15 -39.63 17.77 8.86
C HIS A 15 -40.55 18.88 9.35
N LYS A 16 -41.56 19.21 8.54
CA LYS A 16 -42.43 20.38 8.70
C LYS A 16 -43.84 20.06 9.22
N THR A 17 -44.29 18.81 9.17
CA THR A 17 -45.61 18.37 9.65
C THR A 17 -45.49 17.38 10.81
N GLU A 18 -46.49 17.37 11.69
CA GLU A 18 -46.51 16.52 12.89
C GLU A 18 -46.62 15.02 12.54
N GLU A 19 -47.38 14.71 11.49
CA GLU A 19 -47.59 13.34 11.01
C GLU A 19 -46.32 12.68 10.44
N GLU A 20 -45.50 13.43 9.68
CA GLU A 20 -44.22 12.94 9.18
C GLU A 20 -43.23 12.64 10.31
N ARG A 21 -43.24 13.47 11.37
CA ARG A 21 -42.37 13.28 12.54
C ARG A 21 -42.77 12.05 13.34
N ILE A 22 -44.08 11.81 13.50
CA ILE A 22 -44.60 10.62 14.19
C ILE A 22 -44.21 9.35 13.44
N ASN A 23 -44.41 9.32 12.11
CA ASN A 23 -44.07 8.15 11.30
C ASN A 23 -42.56 7.87 11.30
N TYR A 24 -41.74 8.92 11.23
CA TYR A 24 -40.29 8.80 11.38
C TYR A 24 -39.91 8.20 12.74
N LEU A 25 -40.42 8.78 13.83
CA LEU A 25 -40.13 8.34 15.19
C LEU A 25 -40.51 6.88 15.44
N LEU A 26 -41.67 6.44 14.93
CA LEU A 26 -42.10 5.05 15.03
C LEU A 26 -41.16 4.10 14.26
N GLY A 27 -40.60 4.54 13.13
CA GLY A 27 -39.66 3.74 12.34
C GLY A 27 -38.27 3.61 12.96
N VAL A 28 -37.76 4.67 13.61
CA VAL A 28 -36.38 4.68 14.16
C VAL A 28 -36.29 4.34 15.65
N ALA A 29 -37.40 4.24 16.38
CA ALA A 29 -37.45 4.00 17.83
C ALA A 29 -36.61 2.78 18.27
N ASP A 30 -36.85 1.61 17.68
CA ASP A 30 -36.14 0.37 18.05
C ASP A 30 -34.62 0.48 17.83
N VAL A 31 -34.19 1.25 16.81
CA VAL A 31 -32.78 1.44 16.48
C VAL A 31 -32.12 2.43 17.45
N LEU A 32 -32.85 3.47 17.88
CA LEU A 32 -32.36 4.46 18.85
C LEU A 32 -32.27 3.87 20.26
N ASP A 33 -33.24 3.07 20.66
CA ASP A 33 -33.22 2.36 21.95
C ASP A 33 -32.02 1.38 22.00
N ALA A 34 -31.84 0.59 20.95
CA ALA A 34 -30.69 -0.33 20.85
C ALA A 34 -29.33 0.40 20.78
N TYR A 35 -29.30 1.64 20.30
CA TYR A 35 -28.10 2.48 20.27
C TYR A 35 -27.78 3.04 21.67
N GLY A 36 -28.79 3.52 22.41
CA GLY A 36 -28.62 4.01 23.78
C GLY A 36 -28.18 2.91 24.76
N ASP A 37 -28.69 1.69 24.59
CA ASP A 37 -28.30 0.52 25.40
C ASP A 37 -26.83 0.10 25.19
N GLN A 38 -26.22 0.42 24.04
CA GLN A 38 -24.81 0.14 23.79
C GLN A 38 -23.87 1.14 24.46
N GLU A 39 -24.30 2.37 24.70
CA GLU A 39 -23.50 3.37 25.42
C GLU A 39 -23.49 3.10 26.93
N LEU A 40 -24.57 2.54 27.47
CA LEU A 40 -24.64 2.15 28.89
C LEU A 40 -23.75 0.94 29.24
N LYS A 41 -23.46 0.06 28.27
CA LYS A 41 -22.65 -1.15 28.49
C LYS A 41 -21.13 -0.92 28.42
N THR A 42 -20.68 0.28 28.04
CA THR A 42 -19.23 0.57 27.92
C THR A 42 -18.55 0.96 29.24
N ASP A 43 -19.31 1.18 30.32
CA ASP A 43 -18.76 1.66 31.59
C ASP A 43 -18.40 0.57 32.62
N ASP A 44 -18.78 -0.70 32.39
CA ASP A 44 -18.48 -1.82 33.29
C ASP A 44 -17.38 -2.75 32.74
N ILE A 45 -16.10 -2.41 32.97
CA ILE A 45 -14.99 -3.37 32.84
C ILE A 45 -14.36 -3.60 34.22
N GLU A 46 -14.83 -4.65 34.90
CA GLU A 46 -14.17 -5.20 36.08
C GLU A 46 -12.81 -5.83 35.72
N GLN A 47 -11.75 -5.44 36.43
CA GLN A 47 -10.44 -6.09 36.36
C GLN A 47 -10.53 -7.51 36.95
N ARG A 48 -10.26 -8.54 36.14
CA ARG A 48 -9.89 -9.88 36.64
C ARG A 48 -8.52 -10.31 36.13
N SER A 49 -7.74 -10.84 37.06
CA SER A 49 -6.33 -11.22 36.91
C SER A 49 -6.18 -12.71 36.56
N GLY A 50 -5.39 -13.01 35.52
CA GLY A 50 -4.54 -14.21 35.41
C GLY A 50 -5.07 -15.45 34.66
N ASN A 51 -4.67 -15.64 33.38
CA ASN A 51 -3.88 -16.79 32.89
C ASN A 51 -3.51 -16.65 31.39
N LEU A 52 -2.42 -17.30 30.98
CA LEU A 52 -1.50 -16.90 29.89
C LEU A 52 -1.74 -17.56 28.51
N ASN A 53 -2.96 -17.97 28.15
CA ASN A 53 -3.19 -18.73 26.89
C ASN A 53 -4.43 -18.36 26.05
N ASP A 54 -5.00 -17.16 26.22
CA ASP A 54 -6.03 -16.62 25.32
C ASP A 54 -5.52 -15.30 24.72
N PHE A 55 -4.70 -15.37 23.66
CA PHE A 55 -4.05 -14.19 23.06
C PHE A 55 -4.82 -13.61 21.85
N VAL A 56 -6.08 -14.00 21.64
CA VAL A 56 -6.95 -13.34 20.66
C VAL A 56 -8.34 -13.17 21.28
N GLU A 57 -8.54 -12.06 21.99
CA GLU A 57 -9.88 -11.50 22.05
C GLU A 57 -10.19 -10.90 20.68
N VAL A 58 -11.02 -11.59 19.90
CA VAL A 58 -11.82 -10.91 18.88
C VAL A 58 -12.73 -9.97 19.67
N VAL A 59 -12.27 -8.74 19.91
CA VAL A 59 -13.15 -7.65 20.30
C VAL A 59 -14.08 -7.51 19.12
N SER A 60 -15.28 -8.08 19.24
CA SER A 60 -16.34 -7.86 18.27
C SER A 60 -16.51 -6.36 18.20
N THR A 61 -15.99 -5.75 17.14
CA THR A 61 -16.21 -4.34 16.88
C THR A 61 -17.71 -4.18 16.80
N GLN A 62 -18.21 -3.52 17.84
CA GLN A 62 -19.59 -3.42 18.24
C GLN A 62 -20.50 -3.14 17.03
N ASN A 63 -21.73 -3.68 17.12
CA ASN A 63 -22.89 -3.51 16.25
C ASN A 63 -23.23 -2.06 15.79
N LYS A 64 -22.39 -1.06 16.08
CA LYS A 64 -22.53 0.34 15.64
C LYS A 64 -22.63 0.46 14.11
N GLY A 65 -21.89 -0.36 13.36
CA GLY A 65 -21.96 -0.38 11.89
C GLY A 65 -23.30 -0.93 11.35
N SER A 66 -23.83 -1.99 11.97
CA SER A 66 -25.10 -2.60 11.57
C SER A 66 -26.30 -1.73 11.95
N LEU A 67 -26.28 -1.12 13.14
CA LEU A 67 -27.29 -0.17 13.60
C LEU A 67 -27.30 1.11 12.75
N TYR A 68 -26.12 1.64 12.37
CA TYR A 68 -26.04 2.78 11.47
C TYR A 68 -26.61 2.44 10.08
N LYS A 69 -26.33 1.24 9.56
CA LYS A 69 -26.88 0.78 8.28
C LYS A 69 -28.41 0.64 8.35
N LYS A 70 -28.95 0.06 9.43
CA LYS A 70 -30.41 -0.02 9.66
C LYS A 70 -31.06 1.36 9.75
N PHE A 71 -30.45 2.29 10.50
CA PHE A 71 -30.92 3.66 10.59
C PHE A 71 -30.98 4.32 9.21
N ILE A 72 -29.91 4.23 8.42
CA ILE A 72 -29.87 4.78 7.06
C ILE A 72 -30.90 4.13 6.13
N ASN A 73 -31.11 2.82 6.21
CA ASN A 73 -32.13 2.14 5.40
C ASN A 73 -33.54 2.68 5.69
N ILE A 74 -33.85 2.92 6.96
CA ILE A 74 -35.15 3.47 7.39
C ILE A 74 -35.28 4.94 6.95
N THR A 75 -34.22 5.74 7.09
CA THR A 75 -34.29 7.19 6.81
C THR A 75 -34.18 7.55 5.33
N GLU A 76 -33.45 6.76 4.54
CA GLU A 76 -33.18 7.01 3.12
C GLU A 76 -33.95 6.04 2.19
N ASN A 77 -34.77 5.15 2.77
CA ASN A 77 -35.63 4.20 2.04
C ASN A 77 -34.86 3.31 1.05
N ILE A 78 -33.68 2.84 1.46
CA ILE A 78 -32.81 1.99 0.64
C ILE A 78 -33.25 0.54 0.83
N PRO A 79 -33.59 -0.20 -0.25
CA PRO A 79 -34.02 -1.59 -0.15
C PRO A 79 -32.91 -2.47 0.42
N GLU A 80 -33.30 -3.34 1.36
CA GLU A 80 -32.43 -4.34 1.95
C GLU A 80 -32.21 -5.47 0.93
N TYR A 81 -30.95 -5.72 0.58
CA TYR A 81 -30.55 -7.00 -0.01
C TYR A 81 -29.95 -7.82 1.12
N ASP A 82 -30.71 -8.77 1.65
CA ASP A 82 -30.13 -9.86 2.41
C ASP A 82 -29.29 -10.69 1.44
N VAL A 83 -27.97 -10.60 1.59
CA VAL A 83 -27.07 -11.50 0.89
C VAL A 83 -27.08 -12.80 1.67
N GLU A 84 -27.95 -13.74 1.27
CA GLU A 84 -27.86 -15.11 1.75
C GLU A 84 -26.47 -15.66 1.36
N ILE A 85 -25.66 -15.96 2.36
CA ILE A 85 -24.37 -16.63 2.15
C ILE A 85 -24.68 -18.10 1.88
N GLN A 86 -24.85 -18.45 0.60
CA GLN A 86 -24.96 -19.85 0.18
C GLN A 86 -23.56 -20.44 -0.02
N ASP A 87 -23.33 -21.62 0.57
CA ASP A 87 -22.10 -22.39 0.35
C ASP A 87 -22.14 -23.00 -1.06
N THR A 88 -21.56 -22.28 -2.02
CA THR A 88 -21.58 -22.65 -3.44
C THR A 88 -20.67 -23.84 -3.77
N TYR A 89 -19.86 -24.32 -2.82
CA TYR A 89 -18.93 -25.43 -3.04
C TYR A 89 -19.59 -26.81 -2.94
N GLN A 90 -20.80 -26.89 -2.36
CA GLN A 90 -21.53 -28.14 -2.19
C GLN A 90 -22.71 -28.24 -3.16
N CYS A 91 -23.01 -29.45 -3.64
CA CYS A 91 -24.15 -29.72 -4.52
C CYS A 91 -25.45 -29.89 -3.75
N ASP A 92 -26.44 -29.05 -4.03
CA ASP A 92 -27.77 -29.10 -3.38
C ASP A 92 -28.52 -30.42 -3.65
N ILE A 93 -28.19 -31.11 -4.75
CA ILE A 93 -28.91 -32.33 -5.17
C ILE A 93 -28.30 -33.59 -4.56
N CYS A 94 -26.97 -33.67 -4.47
CA CYS A 94 -26.29 -34.92 -4.08
C CYS A 94 -25.26 -34.74 -2.95
N ASN A 95 -25.15 -33.53 -2.42
CA ASN A 95 -24.29 -33.14 -1.30
C ASN A 95 -22.79 -33.39 -1.51
N GLU A 96 -22.36 -33.62 -2.75
CA GLU A 96 -20.95 -33.76 -3.13
C GLU A 96 -20.29 -32.41 -3.39
N ILE A 97 -18.97 -32.36 -3.25
CA ILE A 97 -18.15 -31.18 -3.53
C ILE A 97 -18.13 -30.94 -5.05
N LYS A 98 -18.44 -29.71 -5.46
CA LYS A 98 -18.35 -29.27 -6.86
C LYS A 98 -16.90 -28.95 -7.22
N ILE A 99 -16.53 -29.16 -8.49
CA ILE A 99 -15.18 -28.92 -9.01
C ILE A 99 -15.21 -27.69 -9.93
N ALA A 100 -14.26 -26.78 -9.74
CA ALA A 100 -14.10 -25.60 -10.59
C ALA A 100 -13.46 -26.00 -11.93
N ILE A 101 -14.06 -25.55 -13.03
CA ILE A 101 -13.43 -25.67 -14.35
C ILE A 101 -12.68 -24.37 -14.59
N GLY A 102 -11.35 -24.39 -14.59
CA GLY A 102 -10.53 -23.16 -14.66
C GLY A 102 -10.68 -22.30 -15.93
N THR A 103 -11.40 -22.78 -16.96
CA THR A 103 -11.64 -22.04 -18.21
C THR A 103 -13.00 -21.35 -18.28
N ASP A 104 -13.96 -21.81 -17.49
CA ASP A 104 -15.34 -21.30 -17.50
C ASP A 104 -15.69 -20.96 -16.04
N SER A 105 -16.27 -19.78 -15.78
CA SER A 105 -16.68 -19.33 -14.44
C SER A 105 -17.85 -20.18 -13.88
N GLN A 106 -17.60 -21.49 -13.73
CA GLN A 106 -18.58 -22.54 -13.51
C GLN A 106 -18.00 -23.63 -12.61
N MET A 107 -18.81 -24.06 -11.65
CA MET A 107 -18.55 -25.20 -10.78
C MET A 107 -19.46 -26.34 -11.20
N ILE A 108 -18.89 -27.52 -11.44
CA ILE A 108 -19.66 -28.70 -11.86
C ILE A 108 -19.58 -29.77 -10.78
N CYS A 109 -20.74 -30.32 -10.42
CA CYS A 109 -20.79 -31.52 -9.60
C CYS A 109 -20.38 -32.76 -10.43
N PRO A 110 -19.34 -33.51 -10.02
CA PRO A 110 -18.86 -34.68 -10.78
C PRO A 110 -19.87 -35.85 -10.80
N LYS A 111 -20.85 -35.85 -9.90
CA LYS A 111 -21.79 -36.97 -9.73
C LYS A 111 -23.12 -36.77 -10.45
N CYS A 112 -23.72 -35.58 -10.36
CA CYS A 112 -25.03 -35.29 -10.95
C CYS A 112 -24.97 -34.30 -12.12
N GLY A 113 -23.80 -33.70 -12.38
CA GLY A 113 -23.62 -32.75 -13.48
C GLY A 113 -24.35 -31.42 -13.30
N VAL A 114 -24.80 -31.08 -12.08
CA VAL A 114 -25.33 -29.73 -11.82
C VAL A 114 -24.21 -28.72 -11.97
N THR A 115 -24.51 -27.62 -12.64
CA THR A 115 -23.54 -26.57 -12.95
C THR A 115 -24.07 -25.26 -12.39
N ASP A 116 -23.24 -24.61 -11.58
CA ASP A 116 -23.52 -23.28 -11.05
C ASP A 116 -22.49 -22.30 -11.55
N ILE A 117 -22.93 -21.07 -11.81
CA ILE A 117 -22.03 -19.98 -12.16
C ILE A 117 -21.24 -19.61 -10.93
N TYR A 118 -19.92 -19.78 -11.01
CA TYR A 118 -18.99 -19.47 -9.95
C TYR A 118 -18.14 -18.29 -10.35
N PHE A 119 -18.30 -17.18 -9.63
CA PHE A 119 -17.37 -16.07 -9.68
C PHE A 119 -16.37 -16.24 -8.55
N ASP A 120 -15.12 -16.54 -8.91
CA ASP A 120 -14.02 -16.47 -7.96
C ASP A 120 -13.87 -15.00 -7.53
N SER A 121 -14.17 -14.71 -6.26
CA SER A 121 -13.93 -13.40 -5.65
C SER A 121 -12.45 -13.24 -5.24
N GLY A 122 -11.60 -14.20 -5.57
CA GLY A 122 -10.16 -14.02 -5.58
C GLY A 122 -9.74 -12.98 -6.62
N THR A 123 -8.63 -12.31 -6.32
CA THR A 123 -8.00 -11.26 -7.16
C THR A 123 -7.72 -11.65 -8.62
N GLN A 124 -7.91 -12.92 -9.01
CA GLN A 124 -7.58 -13.43 -10.34
C GLN A 124 -8.71 -13.27 -11.38
N GLY A 125 -9.87 -12.72 -11.00
CA GLY A 125 -11.01 -12.50 -11.90
C GLY A 125 -11.31 -11.04 -12.25
N LEU A 126 -10.52 -10.07 -11.77
CA LEU A 126 -10.78 -8.65 -12.00
C LEU A 126 -10.29 -8.23 -13.39
N SER A 127 -11.08 -7.44 -14.10
CA SER A 127 -10.56 -6.69 -15.25
C SER A 127 -9.50 -5.68 -14.78
N TYR A 128 -8.52 -5.35 -15.62
CA TYR A 128 -7.45 -4.39 -15.31
C TYR A 128 -7.96 -3.09 -14.66
N ASP A 129 -9.10 -2.58 -15.15
CA ASP A 129 -9.73 -1.37 -14.60
C ASP A 129 -10.37 -1.62 -13.23
N GLN A 130 -10.92 -2.79 -12.96
CA GLN A 130 -11.51 -3.13 -11.65
C GLN A 130 -10.43 -3.44 -10.60
N GLU A 131 -9.29 -4.02 -11.00
CA GLU A 131 -8.09 -4.20 -10.18
C GLU A 131 -7.52 -2.85 -9.70
N ILE A 132 -7.51 -1.85 -10.58
CA ILE A 132 -6.98 -0.51 -10.28
C ILE A 132 -7.91 0.29 -9.36
N ASN A 133 -9.23 0.06 -9.46
CA ASN A 133 -10.24 0.89 -8.78
C ASN A 133 -10.82 0.27 -7.50
N SER A 134 -10.61 -1.03 -7.23
CA SER A 134 -11.28 -1.70 -6.11
C SER A 134 -10.70 -1.43 -4.73
N GLU A 135 -9.45 -0.98 -4.59
CA GLU A 135 -8.93 -0.60 -3.27
C GLU A 135 -7.97 0.58 -3.35
N ILE A 136 -8.35 1.68 -2.71
CA ILE A 136 -7.51 2.89 -2.62
C ILE A 136 -6.14 2.55 -2.00
N ASN A 137 -6.06 1.57 -1.09
CA ASN A 137 -4.80 1.09 -0.50
C ASN A 137 -3.97 0.19 -1.45
N ILE A 138 -4.59 -0.72 -2.21
CA ILE A 138 -3.87 -1.53 -3.23
C ILE A 138 -3.29 -0.60 -4.30
N SER A 139 -4.04 0.42 -4.73
CA SER A 139 -3.57 1.37 -5.75
C SER A 139 -2.27 2.08 -5.32
N PHE A 140 -2.14 2.47 -4.04
CA PHE A 140 -0.91 3.11 -3.55
C PHE A 140 0.22 2.11 -3.33
N ALA A 141 -0.05 0.93 -2.78
CA ALA A 141 0.97 -0.12 -2.61
C ALA A 141 1.54 -0.58 -3.97
N TYR A 142 0.66 -0.77 -4.95
CA TYR A 142 1.02 -1.12 -6.33
C TYR A 142 1.88 -0.03 -7.00
N LYS A 143 1.50 1.24 -6.87
CA LYS A 143 2.34 2.35 -7.36
C LYS A 143 3.70 2.39 -6.67
N ARG A 144 3.76 2.13 -5.36
CA ARG A 144 5.02 2.14 -4.60
C ARG A 144 5.98 1.03 -5.04
N ILE A 145 5.51 -0.20 -5.25
CA ILE A 145 6.37 -1.29 -5.70
C ILE A 145 6.89 -1.04 -7.13
N ASN A 146 6.10 -0.41 -8.00
CA ASN A 146 6.55 -0.03 -9.34
C ASN A 146 7.70 1.00 -9.28
N HIS A 147 7.55 2.06 -8.48
CA HIS A 147 8.63 3.02 -8.27
C HIS A 147 9.87 2.38 -7.62
N PHE A 148 9.69 1.42 -6.71
CA PHE A 148 10.81 0.67 -6.15
C PHE A 148 11.55 -0.15 -7.22
N ASN A 149 10.80 -0.81 -8.11
CA ASN A 149 11.36 -1.55 -9.24
C ASN A 149 12.09 -0.64 -10.24
N GLU A 150 11.56 0.56 -10.51
CA GLU A 150 12.23 1.59 -11.31
C GLU A 150 13.58 1.99 -10.69
N TRP A 151 13.61 2.23 -9.37
CA TRP A 151 14.85 2.52 -8.64
C TRP A 151 15.88 1.39 -8.74
N LEU A 152 15.45 0.13 -8.60
CA LEU A 152 16.33 -1.03 -8.79
C LEU A 152 16.86 -1.14 -10.22
N ALA A 153 16.01 -0.89 -11.22
CA ALA A 153 16.39 -0.93 -12.63
C ALA A 153 17.39 0.18 -12.97
N GLN A 154 17.17 1.41 -12.48
CA GLN A 154 18.09 2.54 -12.62
C GLN A 154 19.44 2.24 -11.97
N PHE A 155 19.43 1.69 -10.76
CA PHE A 155 20.66 1.32 -10.04
C PHE A 155 21.50 0.31 -10.85
N GLN A 156 20.87 -0.70 -11.42
CA GLN A 156 21.56 -1.73 -12.20
C GLN A 156 21.83 -1.36 -13.66
N ALA A 157 21.50 -0.13 -14.07
CA ALA A 157 21.54 0.30 -15.46
C ALA A 157 20.80 -0.67 -16.41
N LYS A 158 19.70 -1.27 -15.92
CA LYS A 158 18.74 -2.07 -16.71
C LYS A 158 17.66 -1.18 -17.33
N GLU A 159 17.88 0.13 -17.33
CA GLU A 159 16.99 1.07 -18.00
C GLU A 159 17.11 0.92 -19.52
N ASN A 160 15.97 0.75 -20.20
CA ASN A 160 15.93 0.66 -21.66
C ASN A 160 16.00 2.04 -22.34
N THR A 161 16.35 3.10 -21.60
CA THR A 161 16.40 4.44 -22.16
C THR A 161 17.57 4.57 -23.12
N HIS A 162 17.25 4.74 -24.40
CA HIS A 162 18.26 5.03 -25.42
C HIS A 162 18.82 6.45 -25.22
N ILE A 163 20.05 6.54 -24.70
CA ILE A 163 20.77 7.81 -24.57
C ILE A 163 21.37 8.18 -25.94
N PRO A 164 21.01 9.33 -26.54
CA PRO A 164 21.56 9.77 -27.82
C PRO A 164 23.09 9.96 -27.74
N THR A 165 23.80 9.38 -28.70
CA THR A 165 25.27 9.50 -28.81
C THR A 165 25.71 10.95 -28.98
N GLU A 166 24.95 11.76 -29.72
CA GLU A 166 25.21 13.19 -29.88
C GLU A 166 25.29 13.92 -28.53
N MET A 167 24.41 13.58 -27.59
CA MET A 167 24.40 14.19 -26.25
C MET A 167 25.65 13.79 -25.45
N LEU A 168 26.05 12.52 -25.53
CA LEU A 168 27.29 12.02 -24.91
C LEU A 168 28.54 12.67 -25.49
N ASP A 169 28.55 12.93 -26.80
CA ASP A 169 29.64 13.63 -27.48
C ASP A 169 29.71 15.10 -27.06
N GLN A 170 28.57 15.79 -26.98
CA GLN A 170 28.50 17.16 -26.50
C GLN A 170 28.97 17.27 -25.03
N LEU A 171 28.53 16.36 -24.16
CA LEU A 171 29.02 16.27 -22.78
C LEU A 171 30.53 16.04 -22.75
N SER A 172 31.02 15.07 -23.51
CA SER A 172 32.46 14.75 -23.59
C SER A 172 33.28 15.96 -24.03
N ASN A 173 32.77 16.77 -24.96
CA ASN A 173 33.41 18.00 -25.39
C ASN A 173 33.44 19.08 -24.29
N GLU A 174 32.36 19.24 -23.53
CA GLU A 174 32.34 20.15 -22.37
C GLU A 174 33.31 19.71 -21.26
N PHE A 175 33.40 18.41 -20.98
CA PHE A 175 34.40 17.86 -20.05
C PHE A 175 35.83 18.09 -20.52
N LYS A 176 36.11 17.91 -21.83
CA LYS A 176 37.42 18.22 -22.43
C LYS A 176 37.77 19.71 -22.31
N LYS A 177 36.82 20.62 -22.57
CA LYS A 177 37.01 22.08 -22.41
C LYS A 177 37.37 22.44 -20.97
N ALA A 178 36.77 21.76 -19.99
CA ALA A 178 37.05 21.93 -18.57
C ALA A 178 38.31 21.20 -18.07
N ARG A 179 39.09 20.56 -18.97
CA ARG A 179 40.29 19.76 -18.65
C ARG A 179 40.03 18.63 -17.64
N ILE A 180 38.81 18.10 -17.62
CA ILE A 180 38.44 16.96 -16.76
C ILE A 180 38.91 15.68 -17.44
N LYS A 181 39.72 14.87 -16.74
CA LYS A 181 40.21 13.58 -17.27
C LYS A 181 39.14 12.50 -17.10
N LYS A 182 39.16 11.49 -17.96
CA LYS A 182 38.25 10.33 -17.86
C LYS A 182 38.48 9.56 -16.55
N GLY A 183 37.44 8.97 -15.99
CA GLY A 183 37.49 8.16 -14.77
C GLY A 183 37.00 8.93 -13.53
N LYS A 184 37.77 8.91 -12.43
CA LYS A 184 37.29 9.41 -11.12
C LYS A 184 36.89 10.89 -11.09
N ASP A 185 37.28 11.69 -12.08
CA ASP A 185 36.94 13.12 -12.12
C ASP A 185 35.52 13.40 -12.65
N ILE A 186 34.89 12.47 -13.37
CA ILE A 186 33.51 12.61 -13.86
C ILE A 186 32.59 12.02 -12.81
N THR A 187 31.92 12.89 -12.07
CA THR A 187 30.98 12.52 -11.00
C THR A 187 29.54 12.81 -11.43
N PRO A 188 28.53 12.15 -10.83
CA PRO A 188 27.12 12.42 -11.10
C PRO A 188 26.75 13.90 -10.97
N ASN A 189 27.35 14.60 -10.00
CA ASN A 189 27.14 16.03 -9.80
C ASN A 189 27.63 16.87 -10.97
N LYS A 190 28.82 16.56 -11.52
CA LYS A 190 29.35 17.27 -12.70
C LYS A 190 28.52 16.95 -13.95
N VAL A 191 28.15 15.68 -14.14
CA VAL A 191 27.28 15.28 -15.27
C VAL A 191 25.96 16.05 -15.23
N LYS A 192 25.31 16.14 -14.07
CA LYS A 192 24.08 16.93 -13.88
C LYS A 192 24.30 18.42 -14.20
N LEU A 193 25.43 19.00 -13.78
CA LEU A 193 25.77 20.39 -14.07
C LEU A 193 25.91 20.65 -15.58
N TYR A 194 26.61 19.78 -16.31
CA TYR A 194 26.80 19.94 -17.75
C TYR A 194 25.54 19.60 -18.56
N LEU A 195 24.73 18.63 -18.13
CA LEU A 195 23.39 18.40 -18.70
C LEU A 195 22.51 19.65 -18.59
N LYS A 196 22.56 20.35 -17.45
CA LYS A 196 21.86 21.64 -17.27
C LYS A 196 22.38 22.70 -18.25
N LYS A 197 23.70 22.81 -18.40
CA LYS A 197 24.33 23.79 -19.30
C LYS A 197 23.94 23.55 -20.77
N LEU A 198 23.79 22.29 -21.17
CA LEU A 198 23.42 21.87 -22.51
C LEU A 198 21.89 21.78 -22.73
N ASN A 199 21.08 22.19 -21.75
CA ASN A 199 19.61 22.11 -21.77
C ASN A 199 19.03 20.69 -21.95
N TYR A 200 19.77 19.66 -21.53
CA TYR A 200 19.34 18.25 -21.56
C TYR A 200 18.64 17.82 -20.26
N ASN A 201 17.62 18.57 -19.85
CA ASN A 201 16.92 18.37 -18.56
C ASN A 201 16.21 17.02 -18.47
N LYS A 202 15.76 16.49 -19.62
CA LYS A 202 15.06 15.19 -19.71
C LYS A 202 15.90 13.99 -19.25
N PHE A 203 17.22 14.13 -19.13
CA PHE A 203 18.12 13.04 -18.75
C PHE A 203 18.61 13.13 -17.29
N TYR A 204 18.00 13.98 -16.46
CA TYR A 204 18.44 14.14 -15.07
C TYR A 204 18.27 12.87 -14.23
N GLU A 205 17.27 12.06 -14.54
CA GLU A 205 17.02 10.77 -13.89
C GLU A 205 18.08 9.73 -14.30
N HIS A 206 18.59 9.83 -15.53
CA HIS A 206 19.61 8.95 -16.09
C HIS A 206 21.05 9.41 -15.81
N VAL A 207 21.25 10.41 -14.93
CA VAL A 207 22.59 10.92 -14.57
C VAL A 207 23.54 9.80 -14.12
N PRO A 208 23.14 8.84 -13.27
CA PRO A 208 24.03 7.73 -12.88
C PRO A 208 24.47 6.90 -14.08
N HIS A 209 23.54 6.54 -14.98
CA HIS A 209 23.84 5.75 -16.17
C HIS A 209 24.75 6.50 -17.14
N ILE A 210 24.47 7.78 -17.41
CA ILE A 210 25.32 8.66 -18.24
C ILE A 210 26.73 8.77 -17.65
N THR A 211 26.84 8.89 -16.33
CA THR A 211 28.13 8.96 -15.63
C THR A 211 28.93 7.69 -15.87
N ASN A 212 28.29 6.52 -15.76
CA ASN A 212 28.94 5.22 -16.00
C ASN A 212 29.38 5.07 -17.46
N LEU A 213 28.54 5.46 -18.42
CA LEU A 213 28.88 5.47 -19.85
C LEU A 213 30.09 6.36 -20.16
N LEU A 214 30.14 7.57 -19.59
CA LEU A 214 31.26 8.50 -19.80
C LEU A 214 32.57 8.02 -19.15
N ASN A 215 32.46 7.32 -18.02
CA ASN A 215 33.60 6.76 -17.31
C ASN A 215 34.09 5.42 -17.87
N GLY A 216 33.24 4.68 -18.57
CA GLY A 216 33.51 3.30 -18.96
C GLY A 216 33.63 2.36 -17.76
N ILE A 217 33.05 2.73 -16.62
CA ILE A 217 33.04 1.90 -15.41
C ILE A 217 31.72 1.12 -15.41
N GLU A 218 31.82 -0.20 -15.28
CA GLU A 218 30.65 -1.06 -15.15
C GLU A 218 29.96 -0.79 -13.80
N PRO A 219 28.63 -0.59 -13.76
CA PRO A 219 27.90 -0.43 -12.52
C PRO A 219 28.02 -1.68 -11.65
N LEU A 220 27.96 -1.50 -10.33
CA LEU A 220 27.87 -2.62 -9.39
C LEU A 220 26.55 -3.36 -9.63
N LYS A 221 26.62 -4.65 -9.96
CA LYS A 221 25.44 -5.48 -10.26
C LYS A 221 24.96 -6.22 -9.01
N MET A 222 23.66 -6.38 -8.88
CA MET A 222 23.05 -7.26 -7.88
C MET A 222 22.68 -8.60 -8.53
N PRO A 223 22.88 -9.73 -7.84
CA PRO A 223 22.36 -11.01 -8.31
C PRO A 223 20.81 -11.01 -8.27
N PRO A 224 20.13 -11.74 -9.18
CA PRO A 224 18.67 -11.79 -9.21
C PRO A 224 18.03 -12.22 -7.89
N SER A 225 18.68 -13.11 -7.13
CA SER A 225 18.21 -13.55 -5.81
C SER A 225 18.18 -12.41 -4.79
N LEU A 226 19.17 -11.51 -4.83
CA LEU A 226 19.19 -10.33 -3.96
C LEU A 226 18.08 -9.36 -4.37
N GLU A 227 17.84 -9.15 -5.66
CA GLU A 227 16.73 -8.31 -6.11
C GLU A 227 15.38 -8.80 -5.60
N GLU A 228 15.11 -10.10 -5.70
CA GLU A 228 13.84 -10.65 -5.24
C GLU A 228 13.70 -10.55 -3.72
N THR A 229 14.81 -10.75 -2.99
CA THR A 229 14.85 -10.52 -1.54
C THR A 229 14.51 -9.07 -1.21
N LEU A 230 15.12 -8.10 -1.91
CA LEU A 230 14.84 -6.67 -1.72
C LEU A 230 13.38 -6.32 -2.06
N ARG A 231 12.79 -6.93 -3.11
CA ARG A 231 11.36 -6.77 -3.44
C ARG A 231 10.46 -7.35 -2.35
N SER A 232 10.81 -8.51 -1.80
CA SER A 232 10.07 -9.11 -0.69
C SER A 232 10.10 -8.23 0.54
N MET A 233 11.29 -7.80 0.98
CA MET A 233 11.43 -6.88 2.11
C MET A 233 10.64 -5.58 1.88
N PHE A 234 10.60 -5.08 0.64
CA PHE A 234 9.78 -3.90 0.32
C PHE A 234 8.28 -4.13 0.47
N ARG A 235 7.77 -5.32 0.09
CA ARG A 235 6.37 -5.71 0.33
C ARG A 235 6.09 -5.80 1.83
N ASP A 236 6.98 -6.42 2.58
CA ASP A 236 6.81 -6.70 4.00
C ASP A 236 6.72 -5.41 4.84
N ILE A 237 7.46 -4.35 4.47
CA ILE A 237 7.41 -3.08 5.22
C ILE A 237 6.19 -2.21 4.92
N GLN A 238 5.33 -2.55 3.95
CA GLN A 238 4.19 -1.69 3.58
C GLN A 238 3.19 -1.57 4.74
N GLU A 239 2.76 -2.68 5.31
CA GLU A 239 1.81 -2.70 6.44
C GLU A 239 2.39 -2.03 7.70
N PRO A 240 3.60 -2.40 8.18
CA PRO A 240 4.23 -1.72 9.31
C PRO A 240 4.41 -0.22 9.09
N PHE A 241 4.71 0.20 7.86
CA PHE A 241 4.81 1.62 7.54
C PHE A 241 3.47 2.33 7.75
N GLU A 242 2.36 1.77 7.25
CA GLU A 242 1.03 2.36 7.41
C GLU A 242 0.61 2.42 8.89
N LEU A 243 0.99 1.43 9.69
CA LEU A 243 0.70 1.39 11.13
C LEU A 243 1.48 2.44 11.93
N TYR A 244 2.75 2.69 11.57
CA TYR A 244 3.66 3.53 12.38
C TYR A 244 3.97 4.91 11.81
N LYS A 245 3.49 5.23 10.59
CA LYS A 245 3.67 6.57 10.03
C LYS A 245 2.95 7.63 10.88
N PRO A 246 3.53 8.84 11.03
CA PRO A 246 2.82 9.95 11.67
C PRO A 246 1.52 10.29 10.94
N LYS A 247 0.46 10.65 11.67
CA LYS A 247 -0.86 11.00 11.07
C LYS A 247 -0.77 12.14 10.04
N VAL A 248 0.20 13.04 10.19
CA VAL A 248 0.43 14.18 9.27
C VAL A 248 1.20 13.77 8.01
N ARG A 249 1.85 12.60 8.00
CA ARG A 249 2.70 12.14 6.91
C ARG A 249 1.92 11.22 5.97
N SER A 250 1.73 11.66 4.73
CA SER A 250 1.23 10.83 3.63
C SER A 250 2.34 10.12 2.85
N ASN A 251 3.52 10.75 2.74
CA ASN A 251 4.61 10.28 1.90
C ASN A 251 5.31 9.05 2.49
N PHE A 252 5.63 8.07 1.64
CA PHE A 252 6.43 6.89 2.00
C PHE A 252 7.86 7.25 2.45
N LEU A 253 8.60 6.27 2.97
CA LEU A 253 10.05 6.39 3.13
C LEU A 253 10.70 6.60 1.74
N SER A 254 11.87 7.25 1.70
CA SER A 254 12.62 7.40 0.46
C SER A 254 13.07 6.03 -0.04
N TYR A 255 12.89 5.75 -1.34
CA TYR A 255 13.33 4.48 -1.94
C TYR A 255 14.83 4.22 -1.75
N SER A 256 15.67 5.26 -1.90
CA SER A 256 17.11 5.16 -1.60
C SER A 256 17.36 4.87 -0.12
N TYR A 257 16.54 5.38 0.80
CA TYR A 257 16.65 5.05 2.22
C TYR A 257 16.28 3.59 2.47
N CYS A 258 15.16 3.10 1.91
CA CYS A 258 14.78 1.70 2.04
C CYS A 258 15.85 0.75 1.50
N LEU A 259 16.37 1.00 0.30
CA LEU A 259 17.44 0.18 -0.29
C LEU A 259 18.70 0.17 0.56
N TYR A 260 19.09 1.33 1.11
CA TYR A 260 20.21 1.42 2.05
C TYR A 260 19.97 0.54 3.28
N LYS A 261 18.81 0.66 3.95
CA LYS A 261 18.52 -0.12 5.16
C LYS A 261 18.37 -1.61 4.89
N PHE A 262 17.79 -2.00 3.74
CA PHE A 262 17.71 -3.40 3.37
C PHE A 262 19.09 -4.01 3.12
N CYS A 263 19.96 -3.31 2.39
CA CYS A 263 21.33 -3.78 2.18
C CYS A 263 22.11 -3.87 3.49
N GLU A 264 21.91 -2.91 4.40
CA GLU A 264 22.53 -2.92 5.74
C GLU A 264 22.05 -4.12 6.58
N LEU A 265 20.76 -4.45 6.55
CA LEU A 265 20.21 -5.63 7.24
C LEU A 265 20.70 -6.96 6.65
N LEU A 266 20.97 -6.99 5.35
CA LEU A 266 21.46 -8.18 4.64
C LEU A 266 22.99 -8.29 4.62
N GLU A 267 23.69 -7.41 5.35
CA GLU A 267 25.16 -7.33 5.38
C GLU A 267 25.78 -7.15 3.99
N LYS A 268 25.12 -6.34 3.15
CA LYS A 268 25.51 -6.02 1.77
C LYS A 268 26.09 -4.61 1.68
N ASP A 269 27.11 -4.37 2.51
CA ASP A 269 27.76 -3.08 2.71
C ASP A 269 28.36 -2.48 1.43
N GLU A 270 28.75 -3.33 0.49
CA GLU A 270 29.31 -2.94 -0.81
C GLU A 270 28.36 -2.07 -1.64
N TYR A 271 27.04 -2.17 -1.41
CA TYR A 271 26.02 -1.40 -2.14
C TYR A 271 25.62 -0.09 -1.43
N LEU A 272 25.98 0.11 -0.16
CA LEU A 272 25.52 1.27 0.62
C LEU A 272 25.97 2.60 0.02
N ILE A 273 27.18 2.63 -0.57
CA ILE A 273 27.71 3.80 -1.28
C ILE A 273 26.86 4.24 -2.47
N CYS A 274 26.04 3.35 -3.03
CA CYS A 274 25.20 3.61 -4.17
C CYS A 274 23.83 4.22 -3.79
N PHE A 275 23.46 4.19 -2.51
CA PHE A 275 22.17 4.65 -2.02
C PHE A 275 22.33 5.87 -1.08
N PRO A 276 22.65 7.05 -1.63
CA PRO A 276 22.91 8.24 -0.82
C PRO A 276 21.66 8.65 -0.02
N LEU A 277 21.86 8.81 1.28
CA LEU A 277 20.82 9.22 2.21
C LEU A 277 20.44 10.70 2.05
N LEU A 278 19.29 11.09 2.62
CA LEU A 278 18.83 12.48 2.58
C LEU A 278 19.82 13.41 3.28
N LYS A 279 20.16 14.53 2.63
CA LYS A 279 21.05 15.57 3.20
C LYS A 279 20.47 16.27 4.44
N SER A 280 19.13 16.35 4.54
CA SER A 280 18.47 16.97 5.69
C SER A 280 18.46 15.99 6.87
N ARG A 281 19.26 16.32 7.90
CA ARG A 281 19.37 15.51 9.12
C ARG A 281 18.02 15.31 9.80
N GLU A 282 17.19 16.34 9.84
CA GLU A 282 15.84 16.27 10.43
C GLU A 282 14.94 15.28 9.66
N LYS A 283 14.90 15.37 8.33
CA LYS A 283 14.11 14.44 7.51
C LYS A 283 14.64 13.01 7.58
N LEU A 284 15.96 12.85 7.68
CA LEU A 284 16.57 11.54 7.86
C LEU A 284 16.23 10.94 9.23
N HIS A 285 16.32 11.73 10.30
CA HIS A 285 15.91 11.32 11.65
C HIS A 285 14.43 10.92 11.72
N GLN A 286 13.54 11.67 11.06
CA GLN A 286 12.12 11.30 10.96
C GLN A 286 11.91 9.95 10.27
N GLN A 287 12.72 9.60 9.27
CA GLN A 287 12.68 8.27 8.64
C GLN A 287 13.22 7.20 9.59
N ASP A 288 14.34 7.44 10.26
CA ASP A 288 14.91 6.53 11.27
C ASP A 288 13.92 6.22 12.40
N CYS A 289 13.14 7.20 12.85
CA CYS A 289 12.10 7.00 13.87
C CYS A 289 10.99 6.04 13.41
N ILE A 290 10.57 6.14 12.14
CA ILE A 290 9.59 5.21 11.56
C ILE A 290 10.24 3.83 11.36
N TRP A 291 11.44 3.81 10.77
CA TRP A 291 12.20 2.58 10.52
C TRP A 291 12.44 1.79 11.80
N LYS A 292 12.79 2.45 12.91
CA LYS A 292 12.94 1.81 14.22
C LYS A 292 11.69 1.05 14.67
N ARG A 293 10.50 1.61 14.39
CA ARG A 293 9.22 0.96 14.73
C ARG A 293 8.93 -0.22 13.79
N ILE A 294 9.23 -0.05 12.50
CA ILE A 294 9.14 -1.13 11.51
C ILE A 294 10.06 -2.29 11.90
N CYS A 295 11.34 -2.03 12.20
CA CYS A 295 12.28 -3.04 12.67
C CYS A 295 11.76 -3.76 13.92
N LYS A 296 11.21 -3.01 14.89
CA LYS A 296 10.62 -3.61 16.09
C LYS A 296 9.43 -4.54 15.76
N HIS A 297 8.58 -4.16 14.82
CA HIS A 297 7.42 -4.94 14.41
C HIS A 297 7.80 -6.19 13.61
N MET A 298 8.80 -6.07 12.74
CA MET A 298 9.31 -7.16 11.90
C MET A 298 10.35 -8.03 12.61
N GLU A 299 10.67 -7.74 13.88
CA GLU A 299 11.74 -8.37 14.65
C GLU A 299 13.14 -8.27 13.97
N TRP A 300 13.36 -7.21 13.20
CA TRP A 300 14.64 -6.92 12.56
C TRP A 300 15.55 -6.11 13.48
N GLN A 301 16.86 -6.25 13.30
CA GLN A 301 17.85 -5.42 13.98
C GLN A 301 17.68 -3.96 13.59
N TYR A 302 17.58 -3.06 14.58
CA TYR A 302 17.63 -1.62 14.30
C TYR A 302 19.07 -1.12 14.36
N ILE A 303 19.56 -0.64 13.21
CA ILE A 303 20.85 0.03 13.09
C ILE A 303 20.58 1.53 12.90
N PRO A 304 21.05 2.43 13.78
CA PRO A 304 20.79 3.86 13.64
C PRO A 304 21.65 4.47 12.52
N THR A 305 21.05 5.36 11.74
CA THR A 305 21.74 6.05 10.65
C THR A 305 22.24 7.45 11.07
N VAL A 306 21.58 8.04 12.08
CA VAL A 306 21.83 9.39 12.64
C VAL A 306 21.78 9.37 14.16
#